data_AF-A0A9D2AYY1-F1
#
_entry.id   AF-A0A9D2AYY1-F1
#
_cell.length_a   1.000
_cell.length_b   1.000
_cell.length_c   1.000
_cell.angle_alpha   90.00
_cell.angle_beta   90.00
_cell.angle_gamma   90.00
#
_symmetry.space_group_name_H-M   'P 1'
#
loop_
_entity.id
_entity.type
_entity.pdbx_description
1 polymer ?
#
loop_
_entity_poly.entity_id
_entity_poly.type
_entity_poly.pdbx_seq_one_letter_code
_entity_poly.pdbx_strand_id
1 'polypeptide(L)' 'MTIKEFNNAVSKQVSFLYEKAMLYTKNHQDALDLVQDTMMKSLSNFHNYDGCRNLRGWLY' A
#
# COMPACT_ATOMS: atom_id res chain seq x y z
N MET A 1 5.29 2.39 16.08
CA MET A 1 4.35 1.43 15.46
C MET A 1 5.04 0.07 15.40
N THR A 2 4.41 -1.00 15.85
CA THR A 2 4.93 -2.37 15.68
C THR A 2 4.70 -2.85 14.24
N ILE A 3 5.44 -3.86 13.79
CA ILE A 3 5.21 -4.46 12.46
C ILE A 3 3.78 -4.98 12.29
N LYS A 4 3.17 -5.51 13.37
CA LYS A 4 1.77 -5.98 13.35
C LYS A 4 0.78 -4.83 13.17
N GLU A 5 0.98 -3.72 13.87
CA GLU A 5 0.16 -2.51 13.70
C GLU A 5 0.29 -1.93 12.30
N PHE A 6 1.51 -1.91 11.76
CA PHE A 6 1.77 -1.46 10.41
C PHE A 6 1.07 -2.34 9.36
N ASN A 7 1.19 -3.66 9.47
CA ASN A 7 0.52 -4.61 8.56
C ASN A 7 -1.01 -4.37 8.57
N ASN A 8 -1.59 -4.21 9.76
CA ASN A 8 -3.02 -3.92 9.88
C ASN A 8 -3.39 -2.56 9.26
N ALA A 9 -2.53 -1.56 9.36
CA ALA A 9 -2.75 -0.24 8.78
C ALA A 9 -2.65 -0.27 7.25
N VAL A 10 -1.67 -0.99 6.68
CA VAL A 10 -1.49 -1.18 5.23
C VAL A 10 -2.65 -1.96 4.63
N SER A 11 -3.09 -3.06 5.27
CA SER A 11 -4.23 -3.86 4.79
C SER A 11 -5.52 -3.04 4.69
N LYS A 12 -5.69 -2.00 5.51
CA LYS A 12 -6.84 -1.09 5.42
C LYS A 12 -6.79 -0.13 4.23
N GLN A 13 -5.64 0.00 3.55
CA GLN A 13 -5.49 0.87 2.38
C GLN A 13 -5.75 0.15 1.05
N VAL A 14 -6.06 -1.16 1.05
CA VAL A 14 -6.28 -1.94 -0.18
C VAL A 14 -7.30 -1.29 -1.12
N SER A 15 -8.44 -0.85 -0.60
CA SER A 15 -9.46 -0.18 -1.44
C SER A 15 -8.94 1.12 -2.06
N PHE A 16 -8.21 1.93 -1.29
CA PHE A 16 -7.60 3.16 -1.79
C PHE A 16 -6.54 2.89 -2.87
N LEU A 17 -5.66 1.91 -2.63
CA LEU A 17 -4.63 1.52 -3.59
C LEU A 17 -5.26 0.97 -4.87
N TYR A 18 -6.33 0.17 -4.74
CA TYR A 18 -7.04 -0.38 -5.89
C TYR A 18 -7.73 0.70 -6.71
N GLU A 19 -8.41 1.67 -6.09
CA GLU A 19 -8.99 2.81 -6.79
C GLU A 19 -7.92 3.61 -7.57
N LYS A 20 -6.75 3.84 -6.97
CA LYS A 20 -5.64 4.49 -7.65
C LYS A 20 -5.09 3.63 -8.78
N ALA A 21 -4.82 2.35 -8.53
CA ALA A 21 -4.29 1.42 -9.52
C ALA A 21 -5.22 1.31 -10.74
N MET A 22 -6.54 1.24 -10.54
CA MET A 22 -7.52 1.23 -11.62
C MET A 22 -7.48 2.50 -12.48
N LEU A 23 -7.20 3.67 -11.91
CA LEU A 23 -7.03 4.91 -12.68
C LEU A 23 -5.78 4.87 -13.56
N TYR A 24 -4.73 4.16 -13.12
CA TYR A 24 -3.46 4.01 -13.86
C TYR A 24 -3.53 2.94 -14.95
N THR A 25 -3.98 1.74 -14.60
CA THR A 25 -3.92 0.57 -15.50
C THR A 25 -5.12 0.49 -16.42
N LYS A 26 -6.28 0.99 -15.98
CA LYS A 26 -7.59 0.79 -16.62
C LYS A 26 -7.90 -0.70 -16.90
N ASN A 27 -7.27 -1.60 -16.13
CA ASN A 27 -7.39 -3.04 -16.23
C ASN A 27 -7.45 -3.63 -14.81
N HIS A 28 -8.44 -4.50 -14.58
CA HIS A 28 -8.67 -5.10 -13.27
C HIS A 28 -7.50 -5.97 -12.79
N GLN A 29 -6.97 -6.84 -13.65
CA GLN A 29 -5.89 -7.75 -13.29
C GLN A 29 -4.62 -6.97 -12.98
N ASP A 30 -4.23 -6.06 -13.87
CA ASP A 30 -3.04 -5.23 -13.66
C ASP A 30 -3.16 -4.35 -12.41
N ALA A 31 -4.37 -3.89 -12.08
CA ALA A 31 -4.61 -3.13 -10.86
C ALA A 31 -4.43 -3.97 -9.60
N LEU A 32 -4.92 -5.22 -9.60
CA LEU A 32 -4.72 -6.15 -8.49
C LEU A 32 -3.23 -6.48 -8.29
N ASP A 33 -2.52 -6.74 -9.38
CA ASP A 33 -1.08 -7.04 -9.35
C ASP A 33 -0.29 -5.84 -8.78
N LEU A 34 -0.61 -4.62 -9.23
CA LEU A 34 0.01 -3.39 -8.73
C LEU A 34 -0.26 -3.16 -7.23
N VAL A 35 -1.49 -3.42 -6.76
CA VAL A 35 -1.84 -3.32 -5.34
C VAL A 35 -1.01 -4.32 -4.53
N GLN A 36 -0.91 -5.56 -5.00
CA GLN A 36 -0.15 -6.62 -4.34
C GLN A 36 1.33 -6.24 -4.25
N ASP A 37 1.94 -5.80 -5.35
CA ASP A 37 3.34 -5.34 -5.38
C ASP A 37 3.60 -4.18 -4.43
N THR A 38 2.67 -3.23 -4.37
CA THR A 38 2.76 -2.07 -3.47
C THR A 38 2.72 -2.52 -2.01
N MET A 39 1.81 -3.44 -1.66
CA MET A 39 1.75 -4.01 -0.33
C MET A 39 3.04 -4.76 0.02
N MET A 40 3.54 -5.63 -0.87
CA MET A 40 4.79 -6.38 -0.60
C MET A 40 5.97 -5.43 -0.37
N LYS A 41 6.13 -4.42 -1.24
CA LYS A 41 7.18 -3.40 -1.10
C LYS A 41 7.04 -2.61 0.19
N SER A 42 5.81 -2.24 0.59
CA SER A 42 5.56 -1.50 1.83
C SER A 42 6.01 -2.28 3.06
N LEU A 43 5.76 -3.58 3.09
CA LEU A 43 6.12 -4.48 4.18
C LEU A 43 7.63 -4.66 4.28
N SER A 44 8.30 -4.89 3.14
CA SER A 44 9.77 -4.99 3.08
C SER A 44 10.46 -3.69 3.50
N ASN A 45 9.85 -2.54 3.23
CA ASN A 45 10.38 -1.22 3.57
C ASN A 45 9.87 -0.65 4.90
N PHE A 46 9.21 -1.46 5.74
CA PHE A 46 8.67 -1.00 7.02
C PHE A 46 9.69 -0.28 7.90
N HIS A 47 10.96 -0.72 7.89
CA HIS A 47 12.03 -0.08 8.66
C HIS A 47 12.31 1.38 8.26
N ASN A 48 11.90 1.80 7.05
CA ASN A 48 12.03 3.17 6.56
C ASN A 48 10.78 4.02 6.85
N TYR A 49 9.74 3.44 7.45
CA TYR A 49 8.54 4.17 7.82
C TYR A 49 8.73 4.85 9.19
N ASP A 50 8.88 6.17 9.16
CA ASP A 50 9.10 7.00 10.35
C ASP A 50 7.84 7.22 11.21
N GLY A 51 6.65 6.83 10.72
CA GLY A 51 5.37 7.01 11.42
C GLY A 51 4.84 8.45 11.47
N CYS A 52 5.63 9.43 11.04
CA CYS A 52 5.25 10.83 10.98
C CYS A 52 4.54 11.17 9.66
N ARG A 53 4.88 10.44 8.58
CA ARG A 53 4.26 10.64 7.27
C ARG A 53 2.89 9.97 7.18
N ASN A 54 1.93 10.61 6.49
CA ASN A 54 0.63 9.99 6.21
C ASN A 54 0.83 8.68 5.42
N LEU A 55 0.29 7.57 5.93
CA LEU A 55 0.47 6.25 5.33
C LEU A 55 0.06 6.19 3.85
N ARG A 56 -1.02 6.87 3.45
CA ARG A 56 -1.46 6.91 2.04
C ARG A 56 -0.43 7.56 1.13
N GLY A 57 0.19 8.66 1.58
CA GLY A 57 1.22 9.37 0.83
C GLY A 57 2.61 8.71 0.92
N TRP A 58 2.75 7.66 1.71
CA TRP A 58 3.97 6.85 1.75
C TRP A 58 3.83 5.58 0.88
N LEU A 59 2.60 5.06 0.73
CA LEU A 59 2.30 3.92 -0.13
C LEU A 59 2.18 4.27 -1.63
N TYR A 60 2.03 5.55 -1.95
CA TYR A 60 1.92 6.09 -3.31
C TYR A 60 3.14 6.95 -3.61
#